data_AF-A0AAD5Q4B1-F1
#
_entry.id   AF-A0AAD5Q4B1-F1
#
_cell.length_a   1.000
_cell.length_b   1.000
_cell.length_c   1.000
_cell.angle_alpha   90.00
_cell.angle_beta   90.00
_cell.angle_gamma   90.00
#
_symmetry.space_group_name_H-M   'P 1'
#
loop_
_entity.id
_entity.type
_entity.pdbx_description
1 polymer ?
#
loop_
_entity_poly.entity_id
_entity_poly.type
_entity_poly.pdbx_seq_one_letter_code
_entity_poly.pdbx_strand_id
1 'polypeptide(L)'
;MSATTKFPVVLIHGLLGYGLERPLWNMGVPYWPEKELMAVNPNHIIVDVGMVSSDHDRACEAFYQILGGRVDYGEDHAKAMQHARFGRTHEGKHRAWSEDQPVHLIGHSMGSTTAIELYQLICADAFGLGTNHRWVRSITCIAGPLTGATITHSFGLHGEKVEHWTAVHIMSVILGVFFKSYQRVPWLRGLFDLHMDQWAHLPLREIISTKGAINRSLDLAMYTCQPAMRIQRNRELKHMEKVHLMSITTSPHHFYSPRKEVGALALIVLLAVTRVPRWMPRWAKAPALKALVCLVLARLWWRRVRQLDYAKMPSLYPMWLLNRHRARTLDALFDGFDPSHWEHNDGVVNIQSMLRPWFPKPQELLGPAATASSSAPGIRSSASTVSLKSSASASSIANDSMARCASHISIDGFHRDMGDVLSDAEEDHETAAYRSPRPRFDKGRWYVYRVDRNHFAGTYGDAEAEDLYRSLFTMMIHEYERDPTPTTSRADRALHLDEPLPLKVRMAAYPRGDPAGHELHPADASSAEAASIG
;
A
#
# COMPACT_ATOMS: atom_id res chain seq x y z
N MET A 1 -22.62 -8.48 -11.36
CA MET A 1 -22.11 -7.96 -12.66
C MET A 1 -20.68 -7.48 -12.45
N SER A 2 -19.71 -7.91 -13.24
CA SER A 2 -18.30 -7.46 -13.13
C SER A 2 -18.19 -5.93 -13.27
N ALA A 3 -17.22 -5.32 -12.59
CA ALA A 3 -16.83 -3.92 -12.67
C ALA A 3 -15.34 -3.84 -13.05
N THR A 4 -15.01 -4.31 -14.26
CA THR A 4 -13.63 -4.36 -14.76
C THR A 4 -13.15 -2.98 -15.17
N THR A 5 -12.04 -2.52 -14.60
CA THR A 5 -11.42 -1.22 -14.92
C THR A 5 -10.64 -1.30 -16.24
N LYS A 6 -10.58 -0.19 -16.98
CA LYS A 6 -9.74 -0.05 -18.19
C LYS A 6 -8.25 -0.20 -17.84
N PHE A 7 -7.83 0.43 -16.74
CA PHE A 7 -6.45 0.39 -16.26
C PHE A 7 -6.30 -0.56 -15.07
N PRO A 8 -5.16 -1.26 -14.93
CA PRO A 8 -5.00 -2.23 -13.85
C PRO A 8 -5.01 -1.57 -12.48
N VAL A 9 -5.66 -2.23 -11.53
CA VAL A 9 -5.70 -1.84 -10.12
C VAL A 9 -4.58 -2.58 -9.37
N VAL A 10 -3.62 -1.84 -8.82
CA VAL A 10 -2.53 -2.38 -8.01
C VAL A 10 -2.92 -2.36 -6.53
N LEU A 11 -3.01 -3.52 -5.90
CA LEU A 11 -3.28 -3.69 -4.48
C LEU A 11 -1.97 -3.86 -3.69
N ILE A 12 -1.75 -2.98 -2.71
CA ILE A 12 -0.56 -2.92 -1.85
C ILE A 12 -0.98 -3.18 -0.41
N HIS A 13 -0.53 -4.29 0.17
CA HIS A 13 -0.89 -4.68 1.54
C HIS A 13 -0.19 -3.82 2.59
N GLY A 14 -0.64 -3.88 3.84
CA GLY A 14 -0.05 -3.16 4.97
C GLY A 14 1.03 -3.91 5.74
N LEU A 15 1.28 -3.45 6.96
CA LEU A 15 2.20 -4.06 7.92
C LEU A 15 1.79 -5.51 8.21
N LEU A 16 2.76 -6.43 8.19
CA LEU A 16 2.54 -7.88 8.34
C LEU A 16 1.57 -8.50 7.31
N GLY A 17 1.24 -7.79 6.23
CA GLY A 17 0.51 -8.33 5.09
C GLY A 17 1.42 -9.07 4.11
N TYR A 18 0.81 -9.74 3.14
CA TYR A 18 1.49 -10.51 2.10
C TYR A 18 0.65 -10.49 0.82
N GLY A 19 1.29 -10.80 -0.31
CA GLY A 19 0.63 -10.93 -1.60
C GLY A 19 -0.03 -12.30 -1.80
N LEU A 20 0.15 -12.85 -3.00
CA LEU A 20 -0.39 -14.17 -3.37
C LEU A 20 0.40 -15.33 -2.76
N GLU A 21 1.66 -15.12 -2.40
CA GLU A 21 2.48 -16.09 -1.67
C GLU A 21 2.16 -15.98 -0.19
N ARG A 22 1.55 -17.04 0.36
CA ARG A 22 1.02 -16.99 1.74
C ARG A 22 1.93 -17.70 2.73
N PRO A 23 1.91 -17.27 4.01
CA PRO A 23 2.49 -18.00 5.12
C PRO A 23 2.10 -19.49 5.18
N LEU A 24 2.82 -20.26 6.00
CA LEU A 24 2.55 -21.68 6.26
C LEU A 24 2.55 -22.53 4.98
N TRP A 25 3.57 -22.36 4.12
CA TRP A 25 3.73 -23.05 2.83
C TRP A 25 2.50 -22.89 1.96
N ASN A 26 2.02 -21.65 1.83
CA ASN A 26 0.84 -21.28 1.08
C ASN A 26 -0.49 -21.84 1.63
N MET A 27 -0.51 -22.38 2.86
CA MET A 27 -1.72 -22.84 3.56
C MET A 27 -2.37 -21.75 4.42
N GLY A 28 -1.71 -20.61 4.57
CA GLY A 28 -2.24 -19.44 5.26
C GLY A 28 -3.53 -18.90 4.61
N VAL A 29 -4.27 -18.12 5.39
CA VAL A 29 -5.42 -17.38 4.85
C VAL A 29 -4.94 -16.33 3.84
N PRO A 30 -5.72 -15.96 2.82
CA PRO A 30 -5.41 -14.82 1.97
C PRO A 30 -5.38 -13.52 2.78
N TYR A 31 -4.56 -12.55 2.35
CA TYR A 31 -4.66 -11.18 2.85
C TYR A 31 -5.82 -10.44 2.19
N TRP A 32 -5.90 -10.54 0.87
CA TRP A 32 -6.94 -9.94 0.04
C TRP A 32 -8.09 -10.92 -0.23
N PRO A 33 -9.31 -10.44 -0.47
CA PRO A 33 -10.42 -11.28 -0.93
C PRO A 33 -10.24 -11.61 -2.42
N GLU A 34 -9.26 -12.47 -2.71
CA GLU A 34 -8.77 -12.73 -4.07
C GLU A 34 -9.86 -13.24 -5.02
N LYS A 35 -10.81 -14.05 -4.53
CA LYS A 35 -11.90 -14.60 -5.34
C LYS A 35 -12.89 -13.52 -5.75
N GLU A 36 -13.24 -12.67 -4.80
CA GLU A 36 -14.15 -11.55 -4.95
C GLU A 36 -13.52 -10.51 -5.87
N LEU A 37 -12.24 -10.17 -5.67
CA LEU A 37 -11.47 -9.29 -6.56
C LEU A 37 -11.44 -9.82 -8.00
N MET A 38 -11.14 -11.10 -8.19
CA MET A 38 -11.13 -11.73 -9.52
C MET A 38 -12.52 -11.72 -10.17
N ALA A 39 -13.59 -11.95 -9.41
CA ALA A 39 -14.96 -11.93 -9.91
C ALA A 39 -15.46 -10.51 -10.26
N VAL A 40 -15.03 -9.50 -9.51
CA VAL A 40 -15.41 -8.11 -9.72
C VAL A 40 -14.56 -7.47 -10.82
N ASN A 41 -13.24 -7.49 -10.69
CA ASN A 41 -12.30 -6.86 -11.60
C ASN A 41 -11.07 -7.76 -11.82
N PRO A 42 -11.05 -8.62 -12.85
CA PRO A 42 -9.88 -9.43 -13.17
C PRO A 42 -8.65 -8.59 -13.59
N ASN A 43 -8.81 -7.31 -13.94
CA ASN A 43 -7.72 -6.40 -14.26
C ASN A 43 -7.09 -5.80 -12.98
N HIS A 44 -6.56 -6.65 -12.11
CA HIS A 44 -5.91 -6.25 -10.87
C HIS A 44 -4.56 -6.96 -10.69
N ILE A 45 -3.69 -6.31 -9.91
CA ILE A 45 -2.32 -6.74 -9.63
C ILE A 45 -2.13 -6.70 -8.13
N ILE A 46 -1.82 -7.84 -7.50
CA ILE A 46 -1.44 -7.89 -6.09
C ILE A 46 0.08 -7.89 -6.01
N VAL A 47 0.66 -6.91 -5.32
CA VAL A 47 2.12 -6.86 -5.05
C VAL A 47 2.43 -7.45 -3.67
N ASP A 48 3.65 -7.95 -3.51
CA ASP A 48 4.12 -8.63 -2.30
C ASP A 48 5.41 -7.95 -1.79
N VAL A 49 5.24 -6.97 -0.93
CA VAL A 49 6.29 -6.03 -0.51
C VAL A 49 6.73 -6.31 0.93
N GLY A 50 7.88 -5.77 1.34
CA GLY A 50 8.46 -5.90 2.67
C GLY A 50 7.44 -5.74 3.79
N MET A 51 7.28 -6.77 4.63
CA MET A 51 6.23 -6.80 5.66
C MET A 51 6.40 -5.73 6.72
N VAL A 52 7.65 -5.33 6.97
CA VAL A 52 8.05 -4.32 7.97
C VAL A 52 9.09 -3.33 7.44
N SER A 53 9.42 -3.39 6.15
CA SER A 53 10.32 -2.44 5.47
C SER A 53 9.69 -1.04 5.40
N SER A 54 10.49 -0.01 5.13
CA SER A 54 10.00 1.36 5.00
C SER A 54 9.08 1.55 3.78
N ASP A 55 8.35 2.68 3.74
CA ASP A 55 7.55 3.02 2.55
C ASP A 55 8.41 3.12 1.28
N HIS A 56 9.63 3.64 1.39
CA HIS A 56 10.56 3.81 0.26
C HIS A 56 10.93 2.44 -0.32
N ASP A 57 11.40 1.52 0.52
CA ASP A 57 11.78 0.19 0.09
C ASP A 57 10.60 -0.56 -0.53
N ARG A 58 9.44 -0.50 0.12
CA ARG A 58 8.21 -1.13 -0.35
C ARG A 58 7.73 -0.52 -1.67
N ALA A 59 7.92 0.78 -1.88
CA ALA A 59 7.59 1.46 -3.13
C ALA A 59 8.51 1.01 -4.28
N CYS A 60 9.82 0.92 -4.04
CA CYS A 60 10.77 0.34 -5.00
C CYS A 60 10.40 -1.10 -5.36
N GLU A 61 10.09 -1.93 -4.37
CA GLU A 61 9.65 -3.32 -4.59
C GLU A 61 8.36 -3.41 -5.40
N ALA A 62 7.35 -2.59 -5.07
CA ALA A 62 6.12 -2.53 -5.84
C ALA A 62 6.37 -2.11 -7.30
N PHE A 63 7.20 -1.08 -7.52
CA PHE A 63 7.55 -0.59 -8.85
C PHE A 63 8.11 -1.71 -9.73
N TYR A 64 9.14 -2.41 -9.26
CA TYR A 64 9.79 -3.48 -10.03
C TYR A 64 8.95 -4.76 -10.13
N GLN A 65 8.01 -5.01 -9.21
CA GLN A 65 7.03 -6.07 -9.39
C GLN A 65 6.00 -5.78 -10.49
N ILE A 66 5.67 -4.51 -10.70
CA ILE A 66 4.74 -4.07 -11.76
C ILE A 66 5.49 -4.04 -13.09
N LEU A 67 6.56 -3.25 -13.19
CA LEU A 67 7.26 -3.03 -14.46
C LEU A 67 8.16 -4.22 -14.86
N GLY A 68 8.73 -4.91 -13.87
CA GLY A 68 9.76 -5.93 -14.07
C GLY A 68 11.17 -5.37 -13.91
N GLY A 69 12.13 -6.25 -13.62
CA GLY A 69 13.52 -5.90 -13.39
C GLY A 69 14.00 -6.24 -11.97
N ARG A 70 15.24 -5.85 -11.66
CA ARG A 70 15.82 -6.02 -10.33
C ARG A 70 15.51 -4.80 -9.49
N VAL A 71 14.98 -5.01 -8.29
CA VAL A 71 14.71 -3.93 -7.33
C VAL A 71 15.99 -3.14 -7.11
N ASP A 72 15.93 -1.84 -7.41
CA ASP A 72 16.95 -0.85 -7.07
C ASP A 72 16.32 0.13 -6.06
N TYR A 73 16.83 0.09 -4.83
CA TYR A 73 16.41 0.98 -3.75
C TYR A 73 17.00 2.40 -3.89
N GLY A 74 17.88 2.63 -4.87
CA GLY A 74 18.59 3.88 -5.08
C GLY A 74 19.92 3.89 -4.34
N GLU A 75 20.95 4.41 -5.00
CA GLU A 75 22.32 4.42 -4.46
C GLU A 75 22.46 5.28 -3.21
N ASP A 76 21.90 6.49 -3.22
CA ASP A 76 21.99 7.42 -2.11
C ASP A 76 21.20 6.91 -0.89
N HIS A 77 20.00 6.38 -1.12
CA HIS A 77 19.16 5.79 -0.07
C HIS A 77 19.87 4.61 0.58
N ALA A 78 20.35 3.65 -0.22
CA ALA A 78 21.05 2.48 0.30
C ALA A 78 22.32 2.84 1.10
N LYS A 79 23.07 3.86 0.67
CA LYS A 79 24.21 4.40 1.42
C LYS A 79 23.79 5.06 2.73
N ALA A 80 22.74 5.87 2.70
CA ALA A 80 22.24 6.57 3.88
C ALA A 80 21.70 5.60 4.95
N MET A 81 20.95 4.58 4.52
CA MET A 81 20.33 3.58 5.40
C MET A 81 21.25 2.40 5.72
N GLN A 82 22.40 2.32 5.05
CA GLN A 82 23.40 1.25 5.22
C GLN A 82 22.82 -0.15 4.93
N HIS A 83 22.02 -0.28 3.87
CA HIS A 83 21.55 -1.57 3.35
C HIS A 83 21.98 -1.82 1.90
N ALA A 84 21.74 -3.02 1.39
CA ALA A 84 22.08 -3.33 0.01
C ALA A 84 21.24 -2.50 -0.97
N ARG A 85 21.86 -1.95 -2.02
CA ARG A 85 21.17 -1.19 -3.08
C ARG A 85 20.18 -2.02 -3.87
N PHE A 86 20.49 -3.29 -4.11
CA PHE A 86 19.68 -4.13 -4.99
C PHE A 86 18.98 -5.25 -4.23
N GLY A 87 17.69 -5.42 -4.50
CA GLY A 87 16.85 -6.48 -3.96
C GLY A 87 16.60 -7.62 -4.94
N ARG A 88 15.39 -8.20 -4.86
CA ARG A 88 14.90 -9.31 -5.68
C ARG A 88 14.71 -8.91 -7.14
N THR A 89 14.64 -9.88 -8.04
CA THR A 89 14.35 -9.67 -9.46
C THR A 89 12.96 -10.20 -9.78
N HIS A 90 12.21 -9.43 -10.56
CA HIS A 90 10.82 -9.73 -10.91
C HIS A 90 10.62 -9.71 -12.42
N GLU A 91 9.71 -10.57 -12.90
CA GLU A 91 9.34 -10.60 -14.31
C GLU A 91 8.46 -9.41 -14.72
N GLY A 92 7.78 -8.74 -13.80
CA GLY A 92 6.88 -7.62 -14.12
C GLY A 92 5.48 -8.08 -14.51
N LYS A 93 4.48 -7.64 -13.74
CA LYS A 93 3.06 -7.99 -13.90
C LYS A 93 2.33 -7.09 -14.92
N HIS A 94 2.88 -5.92 -15.24
CA HIS A 94 2.37 -4.95 -16.24
C HIS A 94 3.53 -4.19 -16.88
N ARG A 95 4.27 -4.87 -17.78
CA ARG A 95 5.45 -4.31 -18.45
C ARG A 95 5.16 -3.11 -19.37
N ALA A 96 3.89 -2.95 -19.78
CA ALA A 96 3.46 -1.84 -20.62
C ALA A 96 3.15 -0.55 -19.82
N TRP A 97 3.37 -0.56 -18.50
CA TRP A 97 3.10 0.58 -17.63
C TRP A 97 3.81 1.84 -18.14
N SER A 98 3.00 2.86 -18.37
CA SER A 98 3.41 4.13 -18.97
C SER A 98 2.33 5.19 -18.70
N GLU A 99 2.48 6.39 -19.25
CA GLU A 99 1.43 7.41 -19.19
C GLU A 99 0.18 7.08 -20.02
N ASP A 100 0.31 6.25 -21.07
CA ASP A 100 -0.81 5.77 -21.89
C ASP A 100 -1.48 4.52 -21.29
N GLN A 101 -0.76 3.81 -20.41
CA GLN A 101 -1.23 2.63 -19.69
C GLN A 101 -1.00 2.82 -18.17
N PRO A 102 -1.59 3.87 -17.55
CA PRO A 102 -1.41 4.15 -16.14
C PRO A 102 -2.03 3.07 -15.26
N VAL A 103 -1.81 3.18 -13.96
CA VAL A 103 -2.41 2.28 -12.96
C VAL A 103 -3.26 3.03 -11.93
N HIS A 104 -4.20 2.32 -11.32
CA HIS A 104 -4.85 2.76 -10.08
C HIS A 104 -4.14 2.12 -8.89
N LEU A 105 -3.75 2.89 -7.88
CA LEU A 105 -3.13 2.35 -6.67
C LEU A 105 -4.17 2.23 -5.55
N ILE A 106 -4.26 1.06 -4.93
CA ILE A 106 -5.04 0.81 -3.72
C ILE A 106 -4.10 0.31 -2.63
N GLY A 107 -3.96 1.10 -1.59
CA GLY A 107 -3.20 0.73 -0.40
C GLY A 107 -4.13 0.42 0.76
N HIS A 108 -3.93 -0.72 1.42
CA HIS A 108 -4.59 -1.00 2.70
C HIS A 108 -3.61 -0.80 3.86
N SER A 109 -4.04 -0.17 4.95
CA SER A 109 -3.20 0.13 6.11
C SER A 109 -1.92 0.86 5.65
N MET A 110 -0.73 0.43 6.07
CA MET A 110 0.55 0.98 5.60
C MET A 110 0.74 0.90 4.06
N GLY A 111 0.04 0.02 3.36
CA GLY A 111 0.02 0.03 1.90
C GLY A 111 -0.44 1.36 1.32
N SER A 112 -1.24 2.13 2.07
CA SER A 112 -1.66 3.49 1.70
C SER A 112 -0.49 4.46 1.62
N THR A 113 0.41 4.42 2.61
CA THR A 113 1.59 5.30 2.64
C THR A 113 2.62 4.85 1.62
N THR A 114 2.74 3.54 1.38
CA THR A 114 3.54 2.99 0.28
C THR A 114 3.00 3.42 -1.09
N ALA A 115 1.68 3.45 -1.30
CA ALA A 115 1.09 3.91 -2.56
C ALA A 115 1.39 5.40 -2.85
N ILE A 116 1.34 6.23 -1.80
CA ILE A 116 1.72 7.65 -1.89
C ILE A 116 3.22 7.77 -2.20
N GLU A 117 4.07 7.00 -1.52
CA GLU A 117 5.52 7.03 -1.75
C GLU A 117 5.89 6.60 -3.18
N LEU A 118 5.28 5.52 -3.67
CA LEU A 118 5.44 5.06 -5.05
C LEU A 118 5.08 6.18 -6.04
N TYR A 119 3.97 6.87 -5.80
CA TYR A 119 3.60 8.01 -6.63
C TYR A 119 4.62 9.15 -6.58
N GLN A 120 5.20 9.45 -5.41
CA GLN A 120 6.26 10.46 -5.29
C GLN A 120 7.53 10.08 -6.06
N LEU A 121 7.98 8.82 -5.96
CA LEU A 121 9.14 8.32 -6.70
C LEU A 121 8.94 8.36 -8.21
N ILE A 122 7.75 7.98 -8.69
CA ILE A 122 7.33 8.10 -10.10
C ILE A 122 7.33 9.56 -10.55
N CYS A 123 6.79 10.46 -9.73
CA CYS A 123 6.75 11.88 -10.06
C CYS A 123 8.15 12.50 -10.16
N ALA A 124 9.10 12.02 -9.36
CA ALA A 124 10.48 12.48 -9.31
C ALA A 124 11.39 11.83 -10.36
N ASP A 125 10.86 10.91 -11.18
CA ASP A 125 11.63 10.04 -12.06
C ASP A 125 12.80 9.32 -11.36
N ALA A 126 12.55 8.82 -10.15
CA ALA A 126 13.57 8.19 -9.31
C ALA A 126 14.21 6.93 -9.96
N PHE A 127 13.53 6.36 -10.95
CA PHE A 127 13.97 5.16 -11.66
C PHE A 127 14.65 5.46 -13.01
N GLY A 128 14.71 6.73 -13.43
CA GLY A 128 15.41 7.17 -14.65
C GLY A 128 14.79 6.69 -15.97
N LEU A 129 13.47 6.57 -16.02
CA LEU A 129 12.73 6.04 -17.18
C LEU A 129 11.83 7.10 -17.84
N GLY A 130 11.92 8.37 -17.43
CA GLY A 130 10.99 9.42 -17.86
C GLY A 130 9.60 9.30 -17.22
N THR A 131 9.53 8.68 -16.05
CA THR A 131 8.29 8.55 -15.28
C THR A 131 7.79 9.92 -14.81
N ASN A 132 6.46 10.06 -14.73
CA ASN A 132 5.84 11.30 -14.28
C ASN A 132 4.44 11.01 -13.69
N HIS A 133 3.80 12.05 -13.14
CA HIS A 133 2.50 11.94 -12.47
C HIS A 133 1.37 11.27 -13.30
N ARG A 134 1.47 11.21 -14.64
CA ARG A 134 0.46 10.59 -15.50
C ARG A 134 0.49 9.07 -15.46
N TRP A 135 1.55 8.45 -14.96
CA TRP A 135 1.66 6.99 -14.82
C TRP A 135 0.71 6.42 -13.74
N VAL A 136 0.15 7.29 -12.89
CA VAL A 136 -0.81 6.90 -11.85
C VAL A 136 -2.10 7.70 -12.02
N ARG A 137 -3.22 6.99 -12.14
CA ARG A 137 -4.53 7.61 -12.37
C ARG A 137 -5.22 8.02 -11.06
N SER A 138 -5.14 7.17 -10.03
CA SER A 138 -5.71 7.43 -8.71
C SER A 138 -4.94 6.74 -7.60
N ILE A 139 -5.10 7.25 -6.37
CA ILE A 139 -4.67 6.61 -5.14
C ILE A 139 -5.90 6.47 -4.23
N THR A 140 -6.20 5.24 -3.82
CA THR A 140 -7.21 4.94 -2.81
C THR A 140 -6.55 4.32 -1.59
N CYS A 141 -6.84 4.87 -0.42
CA CYS A 141 -6.28 4.43 0.86
C CYS A 141 -7.39 3.80 1.70
N ILE A 142 -7.25 2.55 2.12
CA ILE A 142 -8.22 1.86 2.99
C ILE A 142 -7.57 1.70 4.37
N ALA A 143 -8.18 2.27 5.40
CA ALA A 143 -7.65 2.26 6.78
C ALA A 143 -6.18 2.73 6.89
N GLY A 144 -5.77 3.67 6.04
CA GLY A 144 -4.38 4.12 5.91
C GLY A 144 -3.92 5.06 7.03
N PRO A 145 -2.72 4.91 7.62
CA PRO A 145 -2.18 5.86 8.59
C PRO A 145 -1.56 7.09 7.88
N LEU A 146 -2.38 7.88 7.17
CA LEU A 146 -1.92 8.99 6.32
C LEU A 146 -1.26 10.13 7.12
N THR A 147 -1.53 10.20 8.42
CA THR A 147 -0.85 11.08 9.38
C THR A 147 -0.15 10.27 10.49
N GLY A 148 0.09 8.98 10.26
CA GLY A 148 0.75 8.07 11.21
C GLY A 148 -0.20 7.39 12.19
N ALA A 149 0.31 6.56 13.08
CA ALA A 149 -0.47 5.79 14.04
C ALA A 149 0.19 5.80 15.41
N THR A 150 -0.60 6.04 16.46
CA THR A 150 -0.08 6.07 17.84
C THR A 150 0.26 4.67 18.39
N ILE A 151 -0.14 3.60 17.68
CA ILE A 151 0.14 2.22 18.07
C ILE A 151 1.63 1.93 18.27
N THR A 152 2.52 2.61 17.55
CA THR A 152 3.98 2.47 17.70
C THR A 152 4.44 2.94 19.09
N HIS A 153 3.81 3.99 19.63
CA HIS A 153 4.07 4.47 20.99
C HIS A 153 3.47 3.53 22.03
N SER A 154 2.29 2.95 21.76
CA SER A 154 1.69 1.93 22.61
C SER A 154 2.58 0.70 22.80
N PHE A 155 3.44 0.39 21.82
CA PHE A 155 4.40 -0.70 21.88
C PHE A 155 5.83 -0.30 22.31
N GLY A 156 6.04 0.95 22.75
CA GLY A 156 7.28 1.40 23.37
C GLY A 156 8.31 2.03 22.43
N LEU A 157 7.87 2.61 21.31
CA LEU A 157 8.71 3.46 20.46
C LEU A 157 8.55 4.93 20.89
N HIS A 158 9.58 5.52 21.48
CA HIS A 158 9.58 6.90 21.97
C HIS A 158 10.66 7.72 21.28
N GLY A 159 10.29 8.82 20.60
CA GLY A 159 11.24 9.74 19.96
C GLY A 159 12.27 9.02 19.07
N GLU A 160 11.78 8.18 18.15
CA GLU A 160 12.58 7.38 17.20
C GLU A 160 13.52 6.34 17.85
N LYS A 161 13.42 6.11 19.16
CA LYS A 161 14.27 5.17 19.89
C LYS A 161 13.47 3.98 20.37
N VAL A 162 13.99 2.79 20.08
CA VAL A 162 13.50 1.55 20.64
C VAL A 162 14.08 1.38 22.03
N GLU A 163 13.23 1.32 23.05
CA GLU A 163 13.66 1.02 24.40
C GLU A 163 13.78 -0.48 24.64
N HIS A 164 14.74 -0.88 25.49
CA HIS A 164 14.95 -2.29 25.81
C HIS A 164 13.71 -2.88 26.50
N TRP A 165 13.42 -4.14 26.20
CA TRP A 165 12.31 -4.92 26.77
C TRP A 165 10.90 -4.41 26.48
N THR A 166 10.76 -3.39 25.64
CA THR A 166 9.45 -3.00 25.10
C THR A 166 8.90 -4.05 24.14
N ALA A 167 7.60 -3.99 23.87
CA ALA A 167 6.94 -4.90 22.95
C ALA A 167 7.52 -4.81 21.53
N VAL A 168 7.85 -3.59 21.06
CA VAL A 168 8.59 -3.39 19.80
C VAL A 168 9.94 -4.09 19.83
N HIS A 169 10.74 -3.93 20.89
CA HIS A 169 12.04 -4.61 20.96
C HIS A 169 11.90 -6.13 20.93
N ILE A 170 10.96 -6.69 21.69
CA ILE A 170 10.71 -8.13 21.71
C ILE A 170 10.28 -8.62 20.32
N MET A 171 9.39 -7.88 19.64
CA MET A 171 8.99 -8.18 18.27
C MET A 171 10.18 -8.15 17.31
N SER A 172 11.02 -7.12 17.38
CA SER A 172 12.24 -7.01 16.57
C SER A 172 13.22 -8.16 16.83
N VAL A 173 13.35 -8.63 18.06
CA VAL A 173 14.16 -9.82 18.39
C VAL A 173 13.56 -11.06 17.75
N ILE A 174 12.25 -11.30 17.91
CA ILE A 174 11.56 -12.48 17.35
C ILE A 174 11.69 -12.50 15.82
N LEU A 175 11.32 -11.40 15.17
CA LEU A 175 11.38 -11.27 13.71
C LEU A 175 12.82 -11.33 13.21
N GLY A 176 13.78 -10.71 13.92
CA GLY A 176 15.20 -10.71 13.54
C GLY A 176 15.86 -12.09 13.66
N VAL A 177 15.55 -12.83 14.73
CA VAL A 177 15.99 -14.24 14.88
C VAL A 177 15.39 -15.10 13.78
N PHE A 178 14.10 -14.94 13.51
CA PHE A 178 13.41 -15.69 12.47
C PHE A 178 13.96 -15.37 11.07
N PHE A 179 14.13 -14.09 10.74
CA PHE A 179 14.79 -13.60 9.52
C PHE A 179 16.14 -14.26 9.27
N LYS A 180 17.01 -14.27 10.29
CA LYS A 180 18.33 -14.88 10.19
C LYS A 180 18.29 -16.40 10.13
N SER A 181 17.28 -17.02 10.74
CA SER A 181 17.09 -18.46 10.70
C SER A 181 16.74 -18.93 9.29
N TYR A 182 15.82 -18.25 8.60
CA TYR A 182 15.43 -18.67 7.25
C TYR A 182 16.47 -18.38 6.18
N GLN A 183 17.47 -17.53 6.44
CA GLN A 183 18.64 -17.38 5.56
C GLN A 183 19.58 -18.59 5.61
N ARG A 184 19.64 -19.27 6.76
CA ARG A 184 20.41 -20.51 6.93
C ARG A 184 19.63 -21.74 6.51
N VAL A 185 18.32 -21.72 6.74
CA VAL A 185 17.40 -22.81 6.42
C VAL A 185 16.30 -22.27 5.50
N PRO A 186 16.52 -22.23 4.17
CA PRO A 186 15.61 -21.60 3.22
C PRO A 186 14.16 -22.10 3.27
N TRP A 187 13.94 -23.36 3.68
CA TRP A 187 12.60 -23.91 3.88
C TRP A 187 11.73 -23.11 4.86
N LEU A 188 12.35 -22.46 5.85
CA LEU A 188 11.63 -21.61 6.82
C LEU A 188 11.01 -20.36 6.18
N ARG A 189 11.46 -19.93 4.99
CA ARG A 189 10.80 -18.84 4.24
C ARG A 189 9.35 -19.17 3.93
N GLY A 190 9.05 -20.45 3.69
CA GLY A 190 7.68 -20.89 3.48
C GLY A 190 6.78 -20.69 4.71
N LEU A 191 7.34 -20.64 5.92
CA LEU A 191 6.55 -20.34 7.12
C LEU A 191 6.07 -18.88 7.10
N PHE A 192 6.99 -17.97 6.81
CA PHE A 192 6.74 -16.53 6.75
C PHE A 192 7.95 -15.89 6.05
N ASP A 193 7.77 -15.22 4.92
CA ASP A 193 8.85 -14.46 4.27
C ASP A 193 8.68 -12.98 4.63
N LEU A 194 9.71 -12.36 5.21
CA LEU A 194 9.63 -10.96 5.62
C LEU A 194 9.93 -9.98 4.48
N HIS A 195 10.49 -10.45 3.36
CA HIS A 195 10.89 -9.64 2.21
C HIS A 195 11.84 -8.50 2.63
N MET A 196 12.89 -8.87 3.38
CA MET A 196 13.91 -7.94 3.92
C MET A 196 15.32 -8.26 3.42
N ASP A 197 15.46 -8.77 2.19
CA ASP A 197 16.74 -9.23 1.62
C ASP A 197 17.84 -8.15 1.60
N GLN A 198 17.49 -6.87 1.52
CA GLN A 198 18.42 -5.74 1.58
C GLN A 198 19.23 -5.69 2.89
N TRP A 199 18.65 -6.22 3.97
CA TRP A 199 19.28 -6.32 5.29
C TRP A 199 20.05 -7.62 5.52
N ALA A 200 20.09 -8.53 4.54
CA ALA A 200 20.64 -9.87 4.71
C ALA A 200 22.14 -9.90 5.06
N HIS A 201 22.91 -8.89 4.66
CA HIS A 201 24.33 -8.79 4.94
C HIS A 201 24.66 -8.50 6.43
N LEU A 202 23.71 -7.95 7.21
CA LEU A 202 23.94 -7.60 8.62
C LEU A 202 24.01 -8.84 9.52
N PRO A 203 24.88 -8.88 10.55
CA PRO A 203 24.90 -9.97 11.53
C PRO A 203 23.69 -9.88 12.47
N LEU A 204 23.24 -11.02 13.03
CA LEU A 204 22.07 -11.09 13.92
C LEU A 204 22.11 -10.06 15.06
N ARG A 205 23.29 -9.80 15.65
CA ARG A 205 23.47 -8.81 16.72
C ARG A 205 23.05 -7.39 16.33
N GLU A 206 23.27 -6.99 15.07
CA GLU A 206 22.90 -5.66 14.57
C GLU A 206 21.39 -5.57 14.30
N ILE A 207 20.74 -6.70 14.00
CA ILE A 207 19.31 -6.76 13.71
C ILE A 207 18.49 -6.68 14.99
N ILE A 208 18.89 -7.43 16.03
CA ILE A 208 18.12 -7.50 17.28
C ILE A 208 18.46 -6.39 18.28
N SER A 209 19.56 -5.67 18.08
CA SER A 209 19.98 -4.60 18.98
C SER A 209 19.11 -3.36 18.82
N THR A 210 18.62 -2.81 19.94
CA THR A 210 17.92 -1.51 20.00
C THR A 210 18.72 -0.36 19.38
N LYS A 211 20.05 -0.47 19.39
CA LYS A 211 20.98 0.52 18.83
C LYS A 211 21.67 0.02 17.56
N GLY A 212 21.26 -1.10 16.98
CA GLY A 212 21.89 -1.69 15.80
C GLY A 212 21.61 -0.92 14.51
N ALA A 213 22.28 -1.30 13.42
CA ALA A 213 22.21 -0.60 12.12
C ALA A 213 20.77 -0.39 11.62
N ILE A 214 19.91 -1.41 11.72
CA ILE A 214 18.51 -1.32 11.30
C ILE A 214 17.75 -0.23 12.08
N ASN A 215 17.86 -0.22 13.41
CA ASN A 215 17.16 0.77 14.23
C ASN A 215 17.78 2.18 14.10
N ARG A 216 19.08 2.30 13.81
CA ARG A 216 19.73 3.61 13.56
C ARG A 216 19.37 4.20 12.20
N SER A 217 19.03 3.36 11.21
CA SER A 217 18.64 3.82 9.88
C SER A 217 17.29 4.53 9.86
N LEU A 218 16.40 4.22 10.82
CA LEU A 218 14.99 4.61 10.82
C LEU A 218 14.21 4.11 9.59
N ASP A 219 14.78 3.19 8.82
CA ASP A 219 14.26 2.72 7.53
C ASP A 219 13.37 1.47 7.70
N LEU A 220 12.42 1.56 8.63
CA LEU A 220 11.41 0.53 8.88
C LEU A 220 10.00 1.13 8.99
N ALA A 221 9.01 0.27 8.74
CA ALA A 221 7.60 0.59 8.87
C ALA A 221 7.23 1.28 10.19
N MET A 222 7.71 0.76 11.32
CA MET A 222 7.44 1.30 12.65
C MET A 222 7.87 2.76 12.84
N TYR A 223 8.90 3.21 12.12
CA TYR A 223 9.35 4.61 12.14
C TYR A 223 8.51 5.45 11.18
N THR A 224 8.38 5.01 9.93
CA THR A 224 7.59 5.73 8.93
C THR A 224 6.12 5.92 9.35
N CYS A 225 5.55 5.01 10.14
CA CYS A 225 4.19 5.14 10.67
C CYS A 225 4.08 6.02 11.91
N GLN A 226 5.16 6.58 12.47
CA GLN A 226 5.04 7.52 13.59
C GLN A 226 4.40 8.84 13.14
N PRO A 227 3.48 9.45 13.94
CA PRO A 227 2.83 10.68 13.54
C PRO A 227 3.79 11.84 13.20
N ALA A 228 4.81 12.05 14.02
CA ALA A 228 5.80 13.11 13.78
C ALA A 228 6.55 12.93 12.44
N MET A 229 7.12 11.75 12.22
CA MET A 229 7.82 11.42 10.97
C MET A 229 6.87 11.49 9.76
N ARG A 230 5.62 11.02 9.91
CA ARG A 230 4.65 11.06 8.82
C ARG A 230 4.29 12.49 8.43
N ILE A 231 4.04 13.36 9.40
CA ILE A 231 3.77 14.78 9.13
C ILE A 231 4.96 15.44 8.45
N GLN A 232 6.18 15.12 8.87
CA GLN A 232 7.37 15.63 8.20
C GLN A 232 7.43 15.19 6.74
N ARG A 233 7.22 13.90 6.45
CA ARG A 233 7.17 13.40 5.06
C ARG A 233 6.04 14.02 4.26
N ASN A 234 4.88 14.26 4.88
CA ASN A 234 3.74 14.88 4.21
C ASN A 234 4.05 16.31 3.72
N ARG A 235 5.00 17.02 4.35
CA ARG A 235 5.47 18.36 3.90
C ARG A 235 6.10 18.32 2.51
N GLU A 236 6.67 17.19 2.14
CA GLU A 236 7.47 17.03 0.93
C GLU A 236 6.64 16.47 -0.24
N LEU A 237 5.36 16.17 -0.03
CA LEU A 237 4.47 15.64 -1.07
C LEU A 237 4.28 16.66 -2.18
N LYS A 238 4.56 16.22 -3.41
CA LYS A 238 4.40 16.98 -4.64
C LYS A 238 3.35 16.32 -5.53
N HIS A 239 2.76 17.12 -6.40
CA HIS A 239 1.87 16.65 -7.47
C HIS A 239 0.60 15.93 -7.00
N MET A 240 0.25 16.02 -5.71
CA MET A 240 -1.00 15.46 -5.19
C MET A 240 -2.21 16.13 -5.86
N GLU A 241 -2.06 17.36 -6.37
CA GLU A 241 -3.06 18.08 -7.15
C GLU A 241 -3.42 17.43 -8.50
N LYS A 242 -2.59 16.49 -8.98
CA LYS A 242 -2.69 15.91 -10.34
C LYS A 242 -3.30 14.50 -10.38
N VAL A 243 -3.64 13.93 -9.23
CA VAL A 243 -4.13 12.56 -9.07
C VAL A 243 -5.48 12.54 -8.33
N HIS A 244 -6.33 11.56 -8.61
CA HIS A 244 -7.56 11.36 -7.85
C HIS A 244 -7.25 10.71 -6.50
N LEU A 245 -7.82 11.23 -5.42
CA LEU A 245 -7.49 10.84 -4.05
C LEU A 245 -8.74 10.42 -3.28
N MET A 246 -8.73 9.18 -2.79
CA MET A 246 -9.81 8.61 -1.98
C MET A 246 -9.25 8.03 -0.69
N SER A 247 -9.92 8.28 0.43
CA SER A 247 -9.68 7.61 1.69
C SER A 247 -10.95 6.89 2.16
N ILE A 248 -10.83 5.60 2.40
CA ILE A 248 -11.87 4.76 2.98
C ILE A 248 -11.48 4.54 4.44
N THR A 249 -12.17 5.22 5.34
CA THR A 249 -11.82 5.28 6.76
C THR A 249 -12.75 4.40 7.58
N THR A 250 -12.18 3.65 8.50
CA THR A 250 -12.88 2.70 9.36
C THR A 250 -13.38 3.39 10.62
N SER A 251 -14.64 3.14 10.99
CA SER A 251 -15.27 3.65 12.22
C SER A 251 -16.15 2.55 12.81
N PRO A 252 -15.59 1.61 13.59
CA PRO A 252 -16.36 0.50 14.13
C PRO A 252 -17.31 1.00 15.24
N HIS A 253 -18.60 1.03 14.93
CA HIS A 253 -19.69 1.31 15.88
C HIS A 253 -20.32 0.02 16.40
N HIS A 254 -20.36 -1.03 15.57
CA HIS A 254 -20.99 -2.30 15.91
C HIS A 254 -19.97 -3.45 15.91
N PHE A 255 -19.79 -4.07 17.08
CA PHE A 255 -18.99 -5.28 17.20
C PHE A 255 -19.87 -6.53 17.18
N TYR A 256 -19.50 -7.48 16.33
CA TYR A 256 -20.04 -8.83 16.36
C TYR A 256 -19.65 -9.54 17.65
N SER A 257 -20.62 -10.07 18.40
CA SER A 257 -20.33 -10.81 19.64
C SER A 257 -20.35 -12.33 19.38
N PRO A 258 -19.20 -13.03 19.37
CA PRO A 258 -19.10 -14.46 19.03
C PRO A 258 -19.57 -15.40 20.17
N ARG A 259 -20.64 -15.05 20.88
CA ARG A 259 -21.11 -15.81 22.06
C ARG A 259 -21.47 -17.25 21.72
N LYS A 260 -22.07 -17.46 20.54
CA LYS A 260 -22.51 -18.79 20.08
C LYS A 260 -21.30 -19.67 19.75
N GLU A 261 -20.30 -19.09 19.12
CA GLU A 261 -19.06 -19.75 18.71
C GLU A 261 -18.20 -20.06 19.93
N VAL A 262 -18.05 -19.13 20.87
CA VAL A 262 -17.36 -19.38 22.15
C VAL A 262 -18.08 -20.45 22.97
N GLY A 263 -19.42 -20.37 23.07
CA GLY A 263 -20.22 -21.38 23.77
C GLY A 263 -20.11 -22.77 23.14
N ALA A 264 -20.10 -22.85 21.81
CA ALA A 264 -19.90 -24.09 21.07
C ALA A 264 -18.49 -24.67 21.29
N LEU A 265 -17.44 -23.84 21.29
CA LEU A 265 -16.08 -24.29 21.63
C LEU A 265 -16.00 -24.81 23.06
N ALA A 266 -16.58 -24.07 24.02
CA ALA A 266 -16.64 -24.48 25.41
C ALA A 266 -17.39 -25.81 25.57
N LEU A 267 -18.49 -26.02 24.83
CA LEU A 267 -19.21 -27.30 24.80
C LEU A 267 -18.35 -28.43 24.21
N ILE A 268 -17.60 -28.18 23.12
CA ILE A 268 -16.69 -29.18 22.54
C ILE A 268 -15.60 -29.58 23.53
N VAL A 269 -14.98 -28.60 24.20
CA VAL A 269 -13.96 -28.82 25.22
C VAL A 269 -14.54 -29.57 26.42
N LEU A 270 -15.71 -29.15 26.90
CA LEU A 270 -16.42 -29.81 27.98
C LEU A 270 -16.74 -31.26 27.63
N LEU A 271 -17.28 -31.52 26.43
CA LEU A 271 -17.51 -32.87 25.95
C LEU A 271 -16.20 -33.65 25.90
N ALA A 272 -15.12 -33.10 25.35
CA ALA A 272 -13.83 -33.78 25.28
C ALA A 272 -13.30 -34.21 26.67
N VAL A 273 -13.37 -33.31 27.66
CA VAL A 273 -12.74 -33.50 28.98
C VAL A 273 -13.64 -34.23 29.99
N THR A 274 -14.96 -34.10 29.91
CA THR A 274 -15.87 -34.69 30.91
C THR A 274 -16.06 -36.20 30.74
N ARG A 275 -16.24 -36.90 31.86
CA ARG A 275 -16.69 -38.30 31.87
C ARG A 275 -18.20 -38.34 31.66
N VAL A 276 -18.64 -39.22 30.77
CA VAL A 276 -20.05 -39.38 30.42
C VAL A 276 -20.86 -39.79 31.68
N PRO A 277 -22.00 -39.13 31.97
CA PRO A 277 -22.79 -39.43 33.16
C PRO A 277 -23.21 -40.90 33.28
N ARG A 278 -23.33 -41.40 34.51
CA ARG A 278 -23.65 -42.81 34.78
C ARG A 278 -24.99 -43.26 34.20
N TRP A 279 -25.98 -42.36 34.11
CA TRP A 279 -27.32 -42.60 33.58
C TRP A 279 -27.40 -42.75 32.06
N MET A 280 -26.32 -42.46 31.32
CA MET A 280 -26.32 -42.53 29.85
C MET A 280 -26.16 -43.98 29.34
N PRO A 281 -26.82 -44.39 28.23
CA PRO A 281 -26.74 -45.75 27.71
C PRO A 281 -25.31 -46.15 27.27
N ARG A 282 -24.99 -47.46 27.32
CA ARG A 282 -23.63 -47.97 27.10
C ARG A 282 -23.02 -47.60 25.73
N TRP A 283 -23.84 -47.56 24.68
CA TRP A 283 -23.40 -47.15 23.34
C TRP A 283 -22.98 -45.67 23.29
N ALA A 284 -23.60 -44.80 24.09
CA ALA A 284 -23.26 -43.38 24.19
C ALA A 284 -21.95 -43.12 24.97
N LYS A 285 -21.46 -44.12 25.70
CA LYS A 285 -20.19 -44.09 26.44
C LYS A 285 -19.00 -44.57 25.59
N ALA A 286 -19.25 -45.00 24.35
CA ALA A 286 -18.20 -45.47 23.47
C ALA A 286 -17.21 -44.33 23.14
N PRO A 287 -15.89 -44.50 23.38
CA PRO A 287 -14.91 -43.46 23.14
C PRO A 287 -14.85 -43.05 21.66
N ALA A 288 -15.11 -43.99 20.74
CA ALA A 288 -15.20 -43.73 19.31
C ALA A 288 -16.36 -42.81 18.93
N LEU A 289 -17.54 -43.00 19.53
CA LEU A 289 -18.70 -42.15 19.27
C LEU A 289 -18.47 -40.73 19.83
N LYS A 290 -17.89 -40.62 21.02
CA LYS A 290 -17.51 -39.35 21.63
C LYS A 290 -16.51 -38.58 20.76
N ALA A 291 -15.46 -39.26 20.27
CA ALA A 291 -14.48 -38.67 19.36
C ALA A 291 -15.12 -38.22 18.04
N LEU A 292 -16.02 -39.03 17.47
CA LEU A 292 -16.76 -38.68 16.26
C LEU A 292 -17.64 -37.44 16.46
N VAL A 293 -18.38 -37.36 17.56
CA VAL A 293 -19.21 -36.19 17.89
C VAL A 293 -18.34 -34.94 18.08
N CYS A 294 -17.24 -35.03 18.83
CA CYS A 294 -16.30 -33.91 18.99
C CYS A 294 -15.72 -33.47 17.64
N LEU A 295 -15.36 -34.40 16.74
CA LEU A 295 -14.82 -34.09 15.43
C LEU A 295 -15.87 -33.41 14.53
N VAL A 296 -17.11 -33.90 14.53
CA VAL A 296 -18.22 -33.28 13.78
C VAL A 296 -18.52 -31.88 14.31
N LEU A 297 -18.65 -31.71 15.63
CA LEU A 297 -18.89 -30.41 16.26
C LEU A 297 -17.72 -29.46 16.01
N ALA A 298 -16.47 -29.92 16.11
CA ALA A 298 -15.29 -29.12 15.79
C ALA A 298 -15.28 -28.69 14.31
N ARG A 299 -15.68 -29.57 13.39
CA ARG A 299 -15.79 -29.24 11.96
C ARG A 299 -16.91 -28.23 11.69
N LEU A 300 -18.06 -28.36 12.33
CA LEU A 300 -19.17 -27.39 12.22
C LEU A 300 -18.80 -26.05 12.84
N TRP A 301 -18.19 -26.06 14.02
CA TRP A 301 -17.66 -24.88 14.68
C TRP A 301 -16.61 -24.19 13.81
N TRP A 302 -15.66 -24.94 13.24
CA TRP A 302 -14.67 -24.43 12.32
C TRP A 302 -15.29 -23.78 11.08
N ARG A 303 -16.31 -24.41 10.49
CA ARG A 303 -17.07 -23.81 9.38
C ARG A 303 -17.71 -22.49 9.78
N ARG A 304 -18.31 -22.40 10.97
CA ARG A 304 -18.91 -21.18 11.51
C ARG A 304 -17.87 -20.09 11.75
N VAL A 305 -16.73 -20.42 12.37
CA VAL A 305 -15.63 -19.49 12.62
C VAL A 305 -15.09 -18.91 11.31
N ARG A 306 -14.99 -19.73 10.26
CA ARG A 306 -14.57 -19.27 8.92
C ARG A 306 -15.57 -18.35 8.21
N GLN A 307 -16.81 -18.26 8.69
CA GLN A 307 -17.84 -17.37 8.17
C GLN A 307 -17.99 -16.09 9.01
N LEU A 308 -17.16 -15.91 10.04
CA LEU A 308 -17.19 -14.69 10.84
C LEU A 308 -16.65 -13.52 10.03
N ASP A 309 -17.36 -12.41 10.12
CA ASP A 309 -16.90 -11.13 9.61
C ASP A 309 -15.86 -10.56 10.59
N TYR A 310 -14.59 -10.82 10.31
CA TYR A 310 -13.46 -10.36 11.11
C TYR A 310 -13.37 -8.83 11.12
N ALA A 311 -13.89 -8.15 10.09
CA ALA A 311 -13.97 -6.69 10.04
C ALA A 311 -14.99 -6.12 11.04
N LYS A 312 -15.92 -6.93 11.56
CA LYS A 312 -16.81 -6.57 12.67
C LYS A 312 -16.46 -7.27 13.99
N MET A 313 -15.41 -8.09 14.04
CA MET A 313 -15.04 -8.79 15.27
C MET A 313 -14.35 -7.86 16.30
N PRO A 314 -14.53 -8.10 17.61
CA PRO A 314 -13.85 -7.40 18.68
C PRO A 314 -12.42 -7.94 18.90
N SER A 315 -11.84 -8.66 17.94
CA SER A 315 -10.48 -9.20 18.04
C SER A 315 -9.45 -8.10 18.25
N LEU A 316 -9.71 -6.92 17.70
CA LEU A 316 -8.91 -5.72 17.89
C LEU A 316 -9.36 -4.87 19.10
N TYR A 317 -10.36 -5.29 19.87
CA TYR A 317 -10.87 -4.52 21.02
C TYR A 317 -9.82 -4.25 22.11
N PRO A 318 -8.95 -5.23 22.48
CA PRO A 318 -7.86 -4.95 23.42
C PRO A 318 -6.90 -3.88 22.89
N MET A 319 -6.57 -3.95 21.59
CA MET A 319 -5.70 -2.96 20.95
C MET A 319 -6.38 -1.60 20.82
N TRP A 320 -7.69 -1.59 20.53
CA TRP A 320 -8.51 -0.40 20.49
C TRP A 320 -8.50 0.34 21.83
N LEU A 321 -8.71 -0.41 22.92
CA LEU A 321 -8.70 0.14 24.28
C LEU A 321 -7.31 0.63 24.67
N LEU A 322 -6.26 -0.15 24.37
CA LEU A 322 -4.87 0.22 24.62
C LEU A 322 -4.51 1.52 23.89
N ASN A 323 -4.79 1.61 22.59
CA ASN A 323 -4.50 2.79 21.78
C ASN A 323 -5.31 4.00 22.23
N ARG A 324 -6.59 3.81 22.57
CA ARG A 324 -7.45 4.87 23.13
C ARG A 324 -6.88 5.42 24.43
N HIS A 325 -6.49 4.53 25.35
CA HIS A 325 -5.90 4.93 26.63
C HIS A 325 -4.55 5.63 26.42
N ARG A 326 -3.67 5.05 25.61
CA ARG A 326 -2.34 5.62 25.35
C ARG A 326 -2.40 6.96 24.67
N ALA A 327 -3.24 7.13 23.64
CA ALA A 327 -3.38 8.39 22.93
C ALA A 327 -3.75 9.57 23.87
N ARG A 328 -4.56 9.32 24.91
CA ARG A 328 -4.92 10.33 25.93
C ARG A 328 -3.77 10.75 26.84
N THR A 329 -2.77 9.89 26.99
CA THR A 329 -1.64 10.08 27.90
C THR A 329 -0.34 10.47 27.19
N LEU A 330 -0.34 10.53 25.85
CA LEU A 330 0.83 10.92 25.09
C LEU A 330 1.03 12.43 25.21
N ASP A 331 2.28 12.83 25.44
CA ASP A 331 2.72 14.21 25.25
C ASP A 331 2.51 14.65 23.81
N ALA A 332 2.55 15.97 23.57
CA ALA A 332 2.40 16.54 22.24
C ALA A 332 3.44 15.94 21.27
N LEU A 333 2.99 15.07 20.36
CA LEU A 333 3.86 14.37 19.41
C LEU A 333 4.36 15.30 18.29
N PHE A 334 3.60 16.34 18.00
CA PHE A 334 3.87 17.35 16.99
C PHE A 334 2.99 18.60 17.28
N ASP A 335 3.27 19.71 16.60
CA ASP A 335 2.51 20.95 16.80
C ASP A 335 1.06 20.81 16.32
N GLY A 336 0.09 21.16 17.16
CA GLY A 336 -1.33 20.91 16.93
C GLY A 336 -1.79 19.48 17.21
N PHE A 337 -0.98 18.65 17.87
CA PHE A 337 -1.43 17.37 18.41
C PHE A 337 -2.42 17.59 19.57
N ASP A 338 -3.63 17.08 19.39
CA ASP A 338 -4.67 17.07 20.42
C ASP A 338 -5.02 15.62 20.76
N PRO A 339 -4.68 15.13 21.98
CA PRO A 339 -5.00 13.77 22.41
C PRO A 339 -6.45 13.34 22.17
N SER A 340 -7.41 14.27 22.26
CA SER A 340 -8.84 13.99 22.09
C SER A 340 -9.21 13.63 20.63
N HIS A 341 -8.48 14.16 19.66
CA HIS A 341 -8.65 13.79 18.24
C HIS A 341 -8.02 12.43 17.92
N TRP A 342 -7.09 11.97 18.76
CA TRP A 342 -6.32 10.74 18.51
C TRP A 342 -6.80 9.56 19.36
N GLU A 343 -7.70 9.74 20.32
CA GLU A 343 -8.25 8.61 21.11
C GLU A 343 -9.13 7.66 20.28
N HIS A 344 -9.77 8.18 19.22
CA HIS A 344 -10.63 7.40 18.32
C HIS A 344 -9.78 6.64 17.31
N ASN A 345 -9.94 5.33 17.26
CA ASN A 345 -9.15 4.43 16.43
C ASN A 345 -9.97 3.18 16.05
N ASP A 346 -9.47 2.41 15.09
CA ASP A 346 -10.08 1.15 14.61
C ASP A 346 -9.45 -0.11 15.23
N GLY A 347 -8.60 0.07 16.25
CA GLY A 347 -7.74 -0.96 16.83
C GLY A 347 -6.28 -0.85 16.43
N VAL A 348 -5.95 -0.18 15.31
CA VAL A 348 -4.58 -0.07 14.79
C VAL A 348 -4.23 1.38 14.46
N VAL A 349 -5.09 2.06 13.72
CA VAL A 349 -4.87 3.40 13.21
C VAL A 349 -5.93 4.35 13.77
N ASN A 350 -5.51 5.56 14.11
CA ASN A 350 -6.40 6.61 14.61
C ASN A 350 -7.29 7.14 13.47
N ILE A 351 -8.59 7.33 13.71
CA ILE A 351 -9.56 7.71 12.66
C ILE A 351 -9.15 9.02 12.00
N GLN A 352 -8.72 9.99 12.80
CA GLN A 352 -8.28 11.30 12.30
C GLN A 352 -7.09 11.19 11.34
N SER A 353 -6.21 10.22 11.57
CA SER A 353 -5.05 9.98 10.71
C SER A 353 -5.44 9.42 9.34
N MET A 354 -6.57 8.72 9.24
CA MET A 354 -7.02 8.12 7.99
C MET A 354 -7.63 9.13 7.02
N LEU A 355 -8.14 10.26 7.49
CA LEU A 355 -8.93 11.17 6.66
C LEU A 355 -8.15 11.70 5.46
N ARG A 356 -6.90 12.12 5.70
CA ARG A 356 -5.98 12.67 4.70
C ARG A 356 -4.58 12.85 5.30
N PRO A 357 -3.54 13.06 4.48
CA PRO A 357 -2.27 13.58 4.94
C PRO A 357 -2.44 14.96 5.59
N TRP A 358 -1.81 15.15 6.74
CA TRP A 358 -1.72 16.47 7.38
C TRP A 358 -0.47 17.22 6.94
N PHE A 359 -0.66 18.50 6.65
CA PHE A 359 0.39 19.46 6.37
C PHE A 359 0.49 20.41 7.57
N PRO A 360 1.69 20.83 7.98
CA PRO A 360 1.87 21.84 9.03
C PRO A 360 1.39 23.21 8.55
N LYS A 361 1.09 24.13 9.47
CA LYS A 361 0.55 25.46 9.10
C LYS A 361 1.62 26.34 8.46
N PRO A 362 1.25 27.29 7.58
CA PRO A 362 2.23 28.17 6.90
C PRO A 362 3.14 28.99 7.83
N GLN A 363 2.69 29.32 9.04
CA GLN A 363 3.51 30.02 10.05
C GLN A 363 4.69 29.18 10.53
N GLU A 364 4.62 27.85 10.41
CA GLU A 364 5.68 26.89 10.72
C GLU A 364 6.69 26.71 9.56
N LEU A 365 6.33 27.14 8.33
CA LEU A 365 7.24 27.14 7.17
C LEU A 365 8.28 28.28 7.22
N LEU A 366 8.03 29.30 8.06
CA LEU A 366 8.85 30.51 8.19
C LEU A 366 9.63 30.58 9.51
N GLY A 367 9.45 29.62 10.41
CA GLY A 367 10.25 29.53 11.63
C GLY A 367 11.70 29.16 11.31
N PRO A 368 12.71 29.68 12.03
CA PRO A 368 14.07 29.17 11.90
C PRO A 368 13.99 27.67 12.17
N ALA A 369 14.52 26.84 11.26
CA ALA A 369 14.60 25.39 11.38
C ALA A 369 14.87 25.05 12.84
N ALA A 370 13.82 24.63 13.56
CA ALA A 370 13.86 24.60 15.00
C ALA A 370 15.02 23.68 15.39
N THR A 371 15.87 24.22 16.25
CA THR A 371 16.98 23.58 16.92
C THR A 371 16.56 22.26 17.55
N ALA A 372 16.47 21.21 16.74
CA ALA A 372 16.57 19.83 17.16
C ALA A 372 18.07 19.52 17.19
N SER A 373 18.52 19.10 18.36
CA SER A 373 19.88 18.68 18.65
C SER A 373 20.53 17.94 17.48
N SER A 374 21.68 18.47 17.05
CA SER A 374 22.61 17.86 16.12
C SER A 374 22.97 16.44 16.55
N SER A 375 22.38 15.42 15.95
CA SER A 375 22.97 14.08 15.73
C SER A 375 22.06 13.11 14.94
N ALA A 376 21.17 13.62 14.06
CA ALA A 376 20.47 12.79 13.09
C ALA A 376 21.07 13.04 11.70
N PRO A 377 21.58 12.02 10.98
CA PRO A 377 21.86 12.16 9.56
C PRO A 377 20.51 12.35 8.86
N GLY A 378 20.24 13.58 8.43
CA GLY A 378 19.01 13.93 7.75
C GLY A 378 18.84 13.12 6.48
N ILE A 379 17.65 12.52 6.34
CA ILE A 379 17.14 11.94 5.10
C ILE A 379 16.95 13.10 4.12
N ARG A 380 18.00 13.42 3.34
CA ARG A 380 17.84 14.22 2.13
C ARG A 380 17.39 13.26 1.04
N SER A 381 16.14 13.36 0.63
CA SER A 381 15.71 12.85 -0.67
C SER A 381 16.56 13.55 -1.75
N SER A 382 17.33 12.76 -2.50
CA SER A 382 18.06 13.21 -3.68
C SER A 382 17.10 13.47 -4.84
N ALA A 383 16.38 14.59 -4.76
CA ALA A 383 15.85 15.27 -5.93
C ALA A 383 16.80 16.42 -6.28
N SER A 384 17.51 16.25 -7.38
CA SER A 384 18.47 17.19 -7.97
C SER A 384 18.02 18.64 -7.88
N THR A 385 18.87 19.51 -7.33
CA THR A 385 18.71 20.96 -7.27
C THR A 385 18.76 21.55 -8.68
N VAL A 386 17.63 21.59 -9.39
CA VAL A 386 17.47 22.44 -10.57
C VAL A 386 16.94 23.79 -10.10
N SER A 387 17.84 24.78 -10.14
CA SER A 387 17.53 26.18 -9.90
C SER A 387 16.55 26.70 -10.95
N LEU A 388 15.35 27.12 -10.52
CA LEU A 388 14.41 27.87 -11.35
C LEU A 388 14.05 29.18 -10.63
N LYS A 389 14.42 30.29 -11.27
CA LYS A 389 14.03 31.65 -10.89
C LYS A 389 12.50 31.73 -10.81
N SER A 390 12.00 32.17 -9.66
CA SER A 390 10.57 32.31 -9.40
C SER A 390 9.98 33.52 -10.13
N SER A 391 8.91 33.30 -10.92
CA SER A 391 7.99 34.33 -11.35
C SER A 391 6.78 34.36 -10.41
N ALA A 392 6.34 35.55 -10.00
CA ALA A 392 5.32 35.77 -8.97
C ALA A 392 3.92 35.19 -9.26
N SER A 393 3.65 34.72 -10.47
CA SER A 393 2.40 34.03 -10.86
C SER A 393 2.39 32.54 -10.48
N ALA A 394 3.55 31.91 -10.27
CA ALA A 394 3.64 30.50 -9.91
C ALA A 394 3.36 30.26 -8.41
N SER A 395 3.55 31.28 -7.56
CA SER A 395 3.34 31.17 -6.10
C SER A 395 1.86 31.17 -5.70
N SER A 396 0.98 31.86 -6.45
CA SER A 396 -0.46 31.88 -6.13
C SER A 396 -1.16 30.56 -6.48
N ILE A 397 -0.81 29.96 -7.63
CA ILE A 397 -1.35 28.66 -8.07
C ILE A 397 -0.82 27.50 -7.20
N ALA A 398 0.47 27.55 -6.81
CA ALA A 398 1.04 26.60 -5.86
C ALA A 398 0.32 26.64 -4.50
N ASN A 399 0.03 27.84 -3.99
CA ASN A 399 -0.70 28.01 -2.73
C ASN A 399 -2.14 27.46 -2.78
N ASP A 400 -2.87 27.66 -3.87
CA ASP A 400 -4.27 27.20 -4.00
C ASP A 400 -4.37 25.67 -4.25
N SER A 401 -3.40 25.11 -4.99
CA SER A 401 -3.33 23.66 -5.24
C SER A 401 -3.02 22.85 -3.98
N MET A 402 -2.11 23.33 -3.11
CA MET A 402 -1.83 22.72 -1.82
C MET A 402 -2.97 22.91 -0.81
N ALA A 403 -3.66 24.06 -0.84
CA ALA A 403 -4.83 24.30 0.02
C ALA A 403 -5.96 23.29 -0.24
N ARG A 404 -6.21 22.91 -1.50
CA ARG A 404 -7.19 21.87 -1.84
C ARG A 404 -6.82 20.50 -1.27
N CYS A 405 -5.55 20.12 -1.33
CA CYS A 405 -5.03 18.87 -0.76
C CYS A 405 -5.07 18.85 0.77
N ALA A 406 -5.07 20.03 1.41
CA ALA A 406 -5.13 20.20 2.86
C ALA A 406 -6.55 20.11 3.45
N SER A 407 -7.57 19.80 2.65
CA SER A 407 -8.96 19.59 3.09
C SER A 407 -9.49 18.24 2.61
N HIS A 408 -10.62 17.80 3.16
CA HIS A 408 -11.32 16.61 2.66
C HIS A 408 -12.82 16.86 2.55
N ILE A 409 -13.49 16.12 1.66
CA ILE A 409 -14.95 16.08 1.55
C ILE A 409 -15.41 14.69 1.99
N SER A 410 -16.28 14.61 2.99
CA SER A 410 -16.92 13.35 3.36
C SER A 410 -17.99 13.00 2.33
N ILE A 411 -18.08 11.73 1.95
CA ILE A 411 -19.11 11.20 1.06
C ILE A 411 -19.85 10.05 1.76
N ASP A 412 -21.15 9.95 1.51
CA ASP A 412 -22.01 8.91 2.11
C ASP A 412 -22.00 7.60 1.32
N GLY A 413 -21.54 7.64 0.06
CA GLY A 413 -21.41 6.47 -0.79
C GLY A 413 -20.82 6.79 -2.15
N PHE A 414 -20.47 5.75 -2.90
CA PHE A 414 -19.86 5.86 -4.23
C PHE A 414 -20.88 6.14 -5.34
N HIS A 415 -22.16 5.81 -5.11
CA HIS A 415 -23.24 6.03 -6.07
C HIS A 415 -23.61 7.52 -6.15
N ARG A 416 -24.06 7.97 -7.33
CA ARG A 416 -24.74 9.27 -7.45
C ARG A 416 -26.13 9.12 -6.82
N ASP A 417 -26.45 9.95 -5.84
CA ASP A 417 -27.81 10.03 -5.34
C ASP A 417 -28.70 10.59 -6.45
N MET A 418 -29.80 9.89 -6.76
CA MET A 418 -30.82 10.37 -7.71
C MET A 418 -31.55 11.62 -7.19
N GLY A 419 -31.31 12.04 -5.94
CA GLY A 419 -31.90 13.21 -5.30
C GLY A 419 -31.44 14.55 -5.91
N ASP A 420 -30.16 14.65 -6.31
CA ASP A 420 -29.62 15.83 -7.01
C ASP A 420 -30.18 15.95 -8.45
N VAL A 421 -30.78 14.88 -8.97
CA VAL A 421 -31.44 14.90 -10.28
C VAL A 421 -32.88 15.43 -10.18
N LEU A 422 -33.49 15.34 -8.99
CA LEU A 422 -34.89 15.63 -8.74
C LEU A 422 -35.14 16.99 -8.05
N SER A 423 -34.18 17.55 -7.30
CA SER A 423 -34.33 18.91 -6.75
C SER A 423 -34.35 20.00 -7.82
N ASP A 424 -33.80 19.69 -9.00
CA ASP A 424 -33.73 20.59 -10.15
C ASP A 424 -34.67 20.13 -11.29
N ALA A 425 -35.70 19.33 -10.98
CA ALA A 425 -36.59 18.70 -11.96
C ALA A 425 -38.00 19.32 -12.07
N GLU A 426 -38.22 20.54 -11.57
CA GLU A 426 -39.51 21.24 -11.76
C GLU A 426 -39.52 22.28 -12.89
N GLU A 427 -38.45 22.48 -13.66
CA GLU A 427 -38.50 23.37 -14.83
C GLU A 427 -37.92 22.71 -16.11
N ASP A 428 -38.82 22.54 -17.07
CA ASP A 428 -38.65 22.42 -18.51
C ASP A 428 -37.96 21.17 -19.11
N HIS A 429 -38.82 20.34 -19.72
CA HIS A 429 -38.55 19.10 -20.45
C HIS A 429 -37.61 19.22 -21.68
N GLU A 430 -37.10 20.40 -22.01
CA GLU A 430 -36.13 20.61 -23.11
C GLU A 430 -34.67 20.75 -22.63
N THR A 431 -34.40 20.86 -21.33
CA THR A 431 -33.03 20.94 -20.77
C THR A 431 -32.41 19.59 -20.39
N ALA A 432 -33.15 18.48 -20.49
CA ALA A 432 -32.63 17.14 -20.16
C ALA A 432 -31.47 16.68 -21.07
N ALA A 433 -31.36 17.24 -22.29
CA ALA A 433 -30.26 16.96 -23.22
C ALA A 433 -28.96 17.75 -22.90
N TYR A 434 -28.97 18.63 -21.89
CA TYR A 434 -27.88 19.56 -21.59
C TYR A 434 -27.53 19.63 -20.08
N ARG A 435 -27.76 18.55 -19.31
CA ARG A 435 -27.31 18.48 -17.91
C ARG A 435 -25.81 18.18 -17.82
N SER A 436 -25.09 19.09 -17.17
CA SER A 436 -23.68 19.43 -17.40
C SER A 436 -22.64 18.35 -16.98
N PRO A 437 -21.44 18.35 -17.60
CA PRO A 437 -20.51 17.23 -17.70
C PRO A 437 -19.28 17.42 -16.80
N ARG A 438 -19.45 17.45 -15.48
CA ARG A 438 -18.33 17.54 -14.53
C ARG A 438 -18.14 16.24 -13.74
N PRO A 439 -16.90 15.73 -13.61
CA PRO A 439 -16.63 14.59 -12.74
C PRO A 439 -16.96 14.96 -11.29
N ARG A 440 -17.57 14.02 -10.55
CA ARG A 440 -17.92 14.20 -9.12
C ARG A 440 -16.67 14.37 -8.25
N PHE A 441 -15.55 13.81 -8.70
CA PHE A 441 -14.31 13.69 -7.96
C PHE A 441 -13.18 14.44 -8.65
N ASP A 442 -12.83 15.60 -8.12
CA ASP A 442 -11.71 16.39 -8.62
C ASP A 442 -10.36 15.79 -8.22
N LYS A 443 -9.38 15.92 -9.12
CA LYS A 443 -7.97 15.65 -8.77
C LYS A 443 -7.48 16.66 -7.74
N GLY A 444 -6.60 16.22 -6.84
CA GLY A 444 -6.07 17.10 -5.80
C GLY A 444 -6.97 17.36 -4.61
N ARG A 445 -8.05 16.59 -4.47
CA ARG A 445 -8.96 16.69 -3.33
C ARG A 445 -9.17 15.31 -2.73
N TRP A 446 -9.02 15.21 -1.41
CA TRP A 446 -9.30 13.98 -0.68
C TRP A 446 -10.80 13.82 -0.48
N TYR A 447 -11.35 12.71 -0.97
CA TYR A 447 -12.71 12.29 -0.66
C TYR A 447 -12.65 11.19 0.40
N VAL A 448 -13.51 11.28 1.41
CA VAL A 448 -13.51 10.39 2.57
C VAL A 448 -14.81 9.61 2.62
N TYR A 449 -14.73 8.30 2.46
CA TYR A 449 -15.84 7.39 2.66
C TYR A 449 -15.68 6.64 3.98
N ARG A 450 -16.66 6.74 4.89
CA ARG A 450 -16.62 6.07 6.19
C ARG A 450 -17.31 4.71 6.12
N VAL A 451 -16.66 3.66 6.64
CA VAL A 451 -17.22 2.32 6.74
C VAL A 451 -17.33 1.87 8.19
N ASP A 452 -18.45 1.25 8.56
CA ASP A 452 -18.68 0.68 9.89
C ASP A 452 -18.00 -0.68 10.03
N ARG A 453 -16.66 -0.63 10.03
CA ARG A 453 -15.76 -1.79 10.09
C ARG A 453 -14.51 -1.40 10.89
N ASN A 454 -13.81 -2.41 11.43
CA ASN A 454 -12.50 -2.25 12.05
C ASN A 454 -11.38 -2.23 10.99
N HIS A 455 -10.12 -2.30 11.44
CA HIS A 455 -8.93 -2.25 10.57
C HIS A 455 -8.87 -3.31 9.45
N PHE A 456 -9.68 -4.38 9.50
CA PHE A 456 -9.70 -5.42 8.47
C PHE A 456 -10.60 -5.09 7.26
N ALA A 457 -11.13 -3.87 7.16
CA ALA A 457 -11.97 -3.46 6.03
C ALA A 457 -11.29 -3.68 4.67
N GLY A 458 -12.01 -4.30 3.73
CA GLY A 458 -11.50 -4.64 2.40
C GLY A 458 -10.50 -5.81 2.36
N THR A 459 -10.18 -6.45 3.49
CA THR A 459 -9.32 -7.65 3.51
C THR A 459 -10.15 -8.93 3.34
N TYR A 460 -9.50 -10.09 3.22
CA TYR A 460 -10.17 -11.40 3.15
C TYR A 460 -11.15 -11.65 4.31
N GLY A 461 -10.91 -11.04 5.48
CA GLY A 461 -11.76 -11.18 6.66
C GLY A 461 -13.02 -10.32 6.66
N ASP A 462 -13.18 -9.41 5.68
CA ASP A 462 -14.34 -8.55 5.54
C ASP A 462 -15.40 -9.21 4.65
N ALA A 463 -16.53 -9.58 5.26
CA ALA A 463 -17.61 -10.28 4.56
C ALA A 463 -18.29 -9.43 3.46
N GLU A 464 -18.13 -8.10 3.50
CA GLU A 464 -18.71 -7.16 2.56
C GLU A 464 -17.65 -6.56 1.61
N ALA A 465 -16.45 -7.14 1.58
CA ALA A 465 -15.37 -6.64 0.72
C ALA A 465 -15.75 -6.67 -0.77
N GLU A 466 -16.52 -7.68 -1.22
CA GLU A 466 -17.01 -7.77 -2.60
C GLU A 466 -17.81 -6.51 -3.00
N ASP A 467 -18.75 -6.08 -2.16
CA ASP A 467 -19.60 -4.91 -2.41
C ASP A 467 -18.80 -3.61 -2.35
N LEU A 468 -17.84 -3.53 -1.42
CA LEU A 468 -16.91 -2.41 -1.32
C LEU A 468 -16.11 -2.24 -2.61
N TYR A 469 -15.46 -3.30 -3.09
CA TYR A 469 -14.66 -3.27 -4.31
C TYR A 469 -15.50 -3.06 -5.56
N ARG A 470 -16.68 -3.69 -5.64
CA ARG A 470 -17.62 -3.50 -6.74
C ARG A 470 -18.01 -2.03 -6.88
N SER A 471 -18.39 -1.39 -5.78
CA SER A 471 -18.79 0.01 -5.78
C SER A 471 -17.61 0.94 -6.08
N LEU A 472 -16.44 0.65 -5.50
CA LEU A 472 -15.22 1.41 -5.74
C LEU A 472 -14.79 1.36 -7.20
N PHE A 473 -14.71 0.17 -7.81
CA PHE A 473 -14.29 0.02 -9.21
C PHE A 473 -15.30 0.58 -10.18
N THR A 474 -16.60 0.43 -9.90
CA THR A 474 -17.67 1.09 -10.67
C THR A 474 -17.48 2.60 -10.67
N MET A 475 -17.16 3.19 -9.51
CA MET A 475 -16.84 4.62 -9.42
C MET A 475 -15.58 4.97 -10.20
N MET A 476 -14.50 4.19 -10.11
CA MET A 476 -13.27 4.44 -10.87
C MET A 476 -13.53 4.47 -12.38
N ILE A 477 -14.27 3.49 -12.90
CA ILE A 477 -14.67 3.41 -14.32
C ILE A 477 -15.43 4.67 -14.72
N HIS A 478 -16.43 5.05 -13.92
CA HIS A 478 -17.31 6.14 -14.28
C HIS A 478 -16.74 7.52 -14.04
N GLU A 479 -15.83 7.71 -13.08
CA GLU A 479 -15.38 9.06 -12.68
C GLU A 479 -13.88 9.29 -12.94
N TYR A 480 -13.03 8.27 -12.82
CA TYR A 480 -11.58 8.42 -13.00
C TYR A 480 -11.13 8.06 -14.41
N GLU A 481 -11.75 7.07 -15.06
CA GLU A 481 -11.34 6.59 -16.39
C GLU A 481 -12.03 7.31 -17.55
N ARG A 482 -12.88 8.32 -17.28
CA ARG A 482 -13.45 9.16 -18.33
C ARG A 482 -12.33 9.76 -19.18
N ASP A 483 -12.46 9.58 -20.50
CA ASP A 483 -11.66 10.35 -21.45
C ASP A 483 -12.03 11.83 -21.28
N PRO A 484 -11.06 12.75 -21.28
CA PRO A 484 -11.38 14.17 -21.28
C PRO A 484 -12.28 14.43 -22.49
N THR A 485 -13.51 14.89 -22.25
CA THR A 485 -14.38 15.36 -23.33
C THR A 485 -13.56 16.34 -24.16
N PRO A 486 -13.46 16.17 -25.50
CA PRO A 486 -12.81 17.18 -26.31
C PRO A 486 -13.57 18.47 -26.08
N THR A 487 -12.96 19.41 -25.36
CA THR A 487 -13.43 20.77 -25.29
C THR A 487 -13.41 21.29 -26.72
N THR A 488 -14.55 21.23 -27.38
CA THR A 488 -14.80 21.94 -28.63
C THR A 488 -14.83 23.43 -28.31
N SER A 489 -13.69 24.04 -27.97
CA SER A 489 -13.45 25.42 -28.36
C SER A 489 -13.03 25.36 -29.82
N ARG A 490 -14.02 25.49 -30.71
CA ARG A 490 -13.81 25.69 -32.15
C ARG A 490 -13.05 27.01 -32.44
N ALA A 491 -12.68 27.76 -31.40
CA ALA A 491 -11.94 29.02 -31.44
C ALA A 491 -10.41 28.86 -31.47
N ASP A 492 -9.83 27.79 -30.89
CA ASP A 492 -8.36 27.67 -30.80
C ASP A 492 -7.73 26.99 -32.01
N ARG A 493 -8.54 26.39 -32.90
CA ARG A 493 -8.07 25.74 -34.13
C ARG A 493 -7.82 26.69 -35.31
N ALA A 494 -8.12 27.98 -35.17
CA ALA A 494 -8.00 28.97 -36.25
C ALA A 494 -6.70 29.81 -36.19
N LEU A 495 -5.83 29.62 -35.20
CA LEU A 495 -4.64 30.47 -34.98
C LEU A 495 -3.28 29.80 -35.22
N HIS A 496 -3.24 28.57 -35.75
CA HIS A 496 -1.97 27.87 -36.05
C HIS A 496 -1.85 27.32 -37.48
N LEU A 497 -2.59 27.88 -38.43
CA LEU A 497 -2.31 27.70 -39.85
C LEU A 497 -1.57 28.95 -40.34
N ASP A 498 -0.27 29.06 -40.03
CA ASP A 498 0.74 29.80 -40.80
C ASP A 498 2.08 29.82 -40.03
N GLU A 499 2.74 28.66 -39.92
CA GLU A 499 4.20 28.63 -39.82
C GLU A 499 4.75 27.38 -40.55
N PRO A 500 5.79 27.52 -41.41
CA PRO A 500 6.30 26.42 -42.20
C PRO A 500 7.17 25.47 -41.37
N LEU A 501 6.92 24.17 -41.54
CA LEU A 501 7.66 23.04 -40.96
C LEU A 501 9.16 23.08 -41.31
N PRO A 502 10.09 22.88 -40.35
CA PRO A 502 11.49 22.65 -40.66
C PRO A 502 11.76 21.21 -41.13
N LEU A 503 12.69 21.11 -42.08
CA LEU A 503 13.08 19.91 -42.82
C LEU A 503 13.63 18.76 -41.96
N LYS A 504 13.31 17.54 -42.44
CA LYS A 504 13.77 16.21 -42.04
C LYS A 504 15.28 16.09 -41.78
N VAL A 505 15.66 15.39 -40.70
CA VAL A 505 16.95 14.68 -40.59
C VAL A 505 16.69 13.17 -40.45
N ARG A 506 17.43 12.42 -41.28
CA ARG A 506 17.35 10.98 -41.57
C ARG A 506 17.55 10.07 -40.35
N MET A 507 16.77 9.00 -40.32
CA MET A 507 17.01 7.78 -39.56
C MET A 507 18.30 7.08 -40.03
N ALA A 508 19.14 6.67 -39.10
CA ALA A 508 20.21 5.70 -39.34
C ALA A 508 19.64 4.28 -39.11
N ALA A 509 19.60 3.49 -40.18
CA ALA A 509 19.27 2.08 -40.15
C ALA A 509 20.54 1.24 -39.96
N TYR A 510 20.43 0.20 -39.13
CA TYR A 510 21.41 -0.88 -38.96
C TYR A 510 21.73 -1.59 -40.30
N PRO A 511 22.98 -2.04 -40.53
CA PRO A 511 23.32 -2.82 -41.72
C PRO A 511 22.89 -4.29 -41.56
N ARG A 512 22.05 -4.76 -42.49
CA ARG A 512 21.91 -6.18 -42.82
C ARG A 512 22.99 -6.56 -43.82
N GLY A 513 23.76 -7.59 -43.52
CA GLY A 513 24.68 -8.23 -44.45
C GLY A 513 23.92 -9.00 -45.53
N ASP A 514 24.45 -8.97 -46.74
CA ASP A 514 23.97 -9.73 -47.89
C ASP A 514 25.04 -10.75 -48.32
N PRO A 515 24.68 -11.97 -48.76
CA PRO A 515 25.62 -13.00 -49.22
C PRO A 515 25.56 -13.24 -50.75
N ALA A 516 26.71 -13.47 -51.38
CA ALA A 516 26.95 -14.26 -52.60
C ALA A 516 28.48 -14.19 -52.87
N GLY A 517 29.27 -15.29 -52.93
CA GLY A 517 29.29 -16.34 -53.96
C GLY A 517 30.01 -15.80 -55.22
N HIS A 518 31.04 -16.37 -55.84
CA HIS A 518 31.66 -17.70 -55.88
C HIS A 518 32.94 -17.55 -56.77
N GLU A 519 34.05 -18.24 -56.48
CA GLU A 519 35.07 -18.75 -57.45
C GLU A 519 36.22 -19.39 -56.64
N LEU A 520 36.30 -20.73 -56.51
CA LEU A 520 36.88 -21.76 -57.38
C LEU A 520 38.37 -22.10 -57.07
N HIS A 521 38.54 -23.31 -56.47
CA HIS A 521 39.59 -24.33 -56.70
C HIS A 521 40.98 -24.26 -55.96
N PRO A 522 41.75 -25.38 -55.84
CA PRO A 522 41.66 -26.33 -54.71
C PRO A 522 43.04 -26.78 -54.12
N ALA A 523 42.96 -27.79 -53.23
CA ALA A 523 43.98 -28.83 -52.92
C ALA A 523 45.12 -28.51 -51.93
N ASP A 524 45.12 -29.20 -50.77
CA ASP A 524 46.11 -30.21 -50.32
C ASP A 524 45.98 -30.45 -48.79
N ALA A 525 45.65 -31.67 -48.37
CA ALA A 525 46.56 -32.66 -47.76
C ALA A 525 47.08 -32.23 -46.36
N SER A 526 46.43 -32.64 -45.27
CA SER A 526 46.73 -33.85 -44.47
C SER A 526 48.03 -33.81 -43.65
N SER A 527 47.88 -34.10 -42.35
CA SER A 527 48.87 -34.72 -41.42
C SER A 527 50.17 -33.94 -41.16
N ALA A 528 50.86 -34.02 -40.03
CA ALA A 528 50.73 -34.57 -38.68
C ALA A 528 52.03 -34.14 -37.96
N GLU A 529 52.13 -34.45 -36.66
CA GLU A 529 53.34 -34.41 -35.82
C GLU A 529 53.84 -33.03 -35.36
N ALA A 530 54.44 -32.87 -34.19
CA ALA A 530 54.53 -33.60 -32.92
C ALA A 530 55.51 -32.79 -32.06
N ALA A 531 55.40 -32.94 -30.74
CA ALA A 531 56.44 -32.72 -29.72
C ALA A 531 56.92 -31.25 -29.52
N SER A 532 56.86 -30.62 -28.35
CA SER A 532 57.21 -30.99 -26.96
C SER A 532 58.26 -30.00 -26.45
N ILE A 533 58.24 -29.81 -25.14
CA ILE A 533 59.28 -29.27 -24.24
C ILE A 533 59.22 -27.76 -23.96
N GLY A 534 58.92 -27.47 -22.68
CA GLY A 534 59.01 -26.17 -22.02
C GLY A 534 58.17 -26.15 -20.77
#